data_AF-A0A8S9MBY4-F1
#
_entry.id   AF-A0A8S9MBY4-F1
#
_cell.length_a   1.000
_cell.length_b   1.000
_cell.length_c   1.000
_cell.angle_alpha   90.00
_cell.angle_beta   90.00
_cell.angle_gamma   90.00
#
_symmetry.space_group_name_H-M   'P 1'
#
loop_
_entity.id
_entity.type
_entity.pdbx_description
1 polymer ?
#
loop_
_entity_poly.entity_id
_entity_poly.type
_entity_poly.pdbx_seq_one_letter_code
_entity_poly.pdbx_strand_id
1 'polypeptide(L)'
;MTEAMIRKKPGMASVKDMPLLQDGPPPGPSAMAISLVFRKRNTLRVELFSILQAEEDERFVSEWKKYLDYEADVMKDVPGWKVGENVYNSGRWMPPATGELRPDVW
;
A
#
# COMPACT_ATOMS: atom_id res chain seq x y z
N MET A 1 11.43 -7.92 51.31
CA MET A 1 12.39 -6.96 50.73
C MET A 1 11.70 -6.28 49.55
N THR A 2 11.45 -4.97 49.62
CA THR A 2 10.63 -4.22 48.64
C THR A 2 11.49 -3.63 47.50
N GLU A 3 10.94 -3.48 46.29
CA GLU A 3 11.67 -3.02 45.09
C GLU A 3 12.43 -1.70 45.28
N ALA A 4 11.87 -0.78 46.08
CA ALA A 4 12.49 0.50 46.41
C ALA A 4 13.83 0.39 47.16
N MET A 5 14.10 -0.73 47.85
CA MET A 5 15.38 -0.98 48.52
C MET A 5 16.42 -1.60 47.57
N ILE A 6 15.97 -2.31 46.54
CA ILE A 6 16.84 -3.04 45.59
C ILE A 6 17.37 -2.10 44.50
N ARG A 7 16.54 -1.17 44.01
CA ARG A 7 16.88 -0.24 42.91
C ARG A 7 17.32 1.16 43.39
N LYS A 8 17.59 1.31 44.69
CA LYS A 8 17.91 2.60 45.31
C LYS A 8 19.25 3.14 44.82
N LYS A 9 19.25 4.37 44.29
CA LYS A 9 20.49 5.15 44.06
C LYS A 9 20.67 6.22 45.14
N PRO A 10 21.90 6.57 45.54
CA PRO A 10 22.16 7.69 46.44
C PRO A 10 21.59 8.99 45.86
N GLY A 11 20.79 9.73 46.64
CA GLY A 11 20.20 11.01 46.23
C GLY A 11 18.77 10.95 45.66
N MET A 12 18.12 9.79 45.68
CA MET A 12 16.74 9.64 45.20
C MET A 12 15.73 10.23 46.20
N ALA A 13 15.02 11.29 45.82
CA ALA A 13 14.07 12.00 46.67
C ALA A 13 12.65 11.40 46.65
N SER A 14 12.27 10.70 45.57
CA SER A 14 10.95 10.13 45.39
C SER A 14 10.99 8.76 44.71
N VAL A 15 9.99 7.93 44.98
CA VAL A 15 9.82 6.60 44.36
C VAL A 15 9.62 6.70 42.84
N LYS A 16 9.12 7.84 42.33
CA LYS A 16 8.97 8.08 40.88
C LYS A 16 10.31 8.24 40.15
N ASP A 17 11.38 8.59 40.87
CA ASP A 17 12.72 8.77 40.33
C ASP A 17 13.52 7.45 40.36
N MET A 18 12.87 6.33 40.70
CA MET A 18 13.49 5.02 40.72
C MET A 18 13.93 4.65 39.29
N PRO A 19 15.19 4.24 39.08
CA PRO A 19 15.65 3.88 37.75
C PRO A 19 14.88 2.66 37.25
N LEU A 20 14.09 2.86 36.21
CA LEU A 20 13.56 1.79 35.39
C LEU A 20 14.66 1.43 34.38
N LEU A 21 15.21 0.22 34.48
CA LEU A 21 16.08 -0.34 33.44
C LEU A 21 15.15 -0.73 32.28
N GLN A 22 14.95 0.19 31.34
CA GLN A 22 14.21 -0.10 30.12
C GLN A 22 15.18 -0.77 29.15
N ASP A 23 15.00 -2.06 28.89
CA ASP A 23 15.64 -2.80 27.78
C ASP A 23 15.07 -2.36 26.42
N GLY A 24 14.89 -1.05 26.24
CA GLY A 24 14.47 -0.44 25.00
C GLY A 24 15.65 -0.41 24.03
N PRO A 25 15.43 -0.69 22.73
CA PRO A 25 16.50 -0.61 21.75
C PRO A 25 17.16 0.78 21.77
N PRO A 26 18.50 0.87 21.68
CA PRO A 26 19.18 2.14 21.74
C PRO A 26 18.74 3.05 20.58
N PRO A 27 18.34 4.31 20.84
CA PRO A 27 17.93 5.24 19.79
C PRO A 27 19.16 5.62 18.96
N GLY A 28 19.36 4.94 17.82
CA GLY A 28 20.49 5.25 16.95
C GLY A 28 20.66 4.26 15.79
N PRO A 29 21.71 3.42 15.79
CA PRO A 29 22.22 2.76 14.59
C PRO A 29 21.26 1.72 13.97
N SER A 30 20.41 1.07 14.76
CA SER A 30 19.45 0.07 14.27
C SER A 30 18.36 0.70 13.38
N ALA A 31 17.84 1.87 13.75
CA ALA A 31 16.84 2.58 12.95
C ALA A 31 17.41 3.10 11.62
N MET A 32 18.67 3.54 11.62
CA MET A 32 19.37 3.97 10.41
C MET A 32 19.60 2.81 9.43
N ALA A 33 20.01 1.65 9.93
CA ALA A 33 20.20 0.45 9.10
C ALA A 33 18.88 0.00 8.42
N ILE A 34 17.77 -0.02 9.17
CA ILE A 34 16.45 -0.36 8.63
C ILE A 34 16.03 0.66 7.56
N SER A 35 16.25 1.94 7.79
CA SER A 35 15.92 3.01 6.84
C SER A 35 16.67 2.87 5.52
N LEU A 36 17.95 2.49 5.56
CA LEU A 36 18.77 2.23 4.38
C LEU A 36 18.30 1.01 3.61
N VAL A 37 17.94 -0.08 4.30
CA VAL A 37 17.38 -1.29 3.68
C VAL A 37 16.05 -1.00 3.00
N PHE A 38 15.15 -0.27 3.68
CA PHE A 38 13.87 0.14 3.10
C PHE A 38 14.04 1.02 1.87
N ARG A 39 14.97 1.99 1.94
CA ARG A 39 15.31 2.86 0.81
C ARG A 39 15.81 2.03 -0.37
N LYS A 40 16.77 1.13 -0.17
CA LYS A 40 17.31 0.26 -1.22
C LYS A 40 16.23 -0.64 -1.84
N ARG A 41 15.32 -1.17 -1.03
CA ARG A 41 14.19 -1.98 -1.53
C ARG A 41 13.23 -1.16 -2.40
N ASN A 42 12.92 0.07 -1.99
CA ASN A 42 11.99 0.92 -2.73
C ASN A 42 12.60 1.45 -4.02
N THR A 43 13.90 1.78 -4.04
CA THR A 43 14.57 2.19 -5.28
C THR A 43 14.50 1.09 -6.32
N LEU A 44 14.81 -0.15 -5.94
CA LEU A 44 14.70 -1.31 -6.83
C LEU A 44 13.27 -1.52 -7.35
N ARG A 45 12.25 -1.31 -6.51
CA ARG A 45 10.86 -1.40 -6.93
C ARG A 45 10.50 -0.31 -7.95
N VAL A 46 10.92 0.92 -7.71
CA VAL A 46 10.66 2.05 -8.62
C VAL A 46 11.36 1.83 -9.97
N GLU A 47 12.58 1.31 -9.97
CA GLU A 47 13.33 1.00 -11.19
C GLU A 47 12.59 -0.03 -12.08
N LEU A 48 12.02 -1.07 -11.47
CA LEU A 48 11.29 -2.12 -12.20
C LEU A 48 9.84 -1.75 -12.52
N PHE A 49 9.28 -0.75 -11.85
CA PHE A 49 7.85 -0.42 -11.91
C PHE A 49 7.38 -0.08 -13.32
N SER A 50 8.19 0.64 -14.11
CA SER A 50 7.80 1.07 -15.46
C SER A 50 7.57 -0.12 -16.40
N ILE A 51 8.40 -1.16 -16.31
CA ILE A 51 8.29 -2.36 -17.15
C ILE A 51 7.06 -3.15 -16.72
N LEU A 52 6.90 -3.39 -15.40
CA LEU A 52 5.76 -4.13 -14.88
C LEU A 52 4.43 -3.43 -15.19
N GLN A 53 4.39 -2.10 -15.09
CA GLN A 53 3.21 -1.31 -15.44
C GLN A 53 2.90 -1.43 -16.94
N ALA A 54 3.91 -1.39 -17.81
CA ALA A 54 3.70 -1.54 -19.25
C ALA A 54 3.16 -2.93 -19.62
N GLU A 55 3.68 -4.00 -19.01
CA GLU A 55 3.19 -5.36 -19.21
C GLU A 55 1.71 -5.52 -18.78
N GLU A 56 1.34 -4.94 -17.63
CA GLU A 56 -0.04 -4.97 -17.15
C GLU A 56 -0.97 -4.11 -18.02
N ASP A 57 -0.51 -2.95 -18.48
CA ASP A 57 -1.27 -2.09 -19.39
C ASP A 57 -1.56 -2.82 -20.72
N GLU A 58 -0.60 -3.57 -21.28
CA GLU A 58 -0.82 -4.40 -22.48
C GLU A 58 -1.87 -5.50 -22.21
N ARG A 59 -1.75 -6.18 -21.06
CA ARG A 59 -2.69 -7.22 -20.65
C ARG A 59 -4.10 -6.66 -20.53
N PHE A 60 -4.23 -5.51 -19.86
CA PHE A 60 -5.50 -4.81 -19.67
C PHE A 60 -6.12 -4.38 -21.00
N VAL A 61 -5.37 -3.77 -21.91
CA VAL A 61 -5.87 -3.36 -23.23
C VAL A 61 -6.35 -4.57 -24.04
N SER A 62 -5.66 -5.71 -23.94
CA SER A 62 -6.06 -6.94 -24.63
C SER A 62 -7.39 -7.49 -24.11
N GLU A 63 -7.60 -7.52 -22.79
CA GLU A 63 -8.86 -7.94 -22.17
C GLU A 63 -9.98 -6.93 -22.43
N TRP A 64 -9.66 -5.64 -22.42
CA TRP A 64 -10.63 -4.58 -22.69
C TRP A 64 -11.18 -4.66 -24.11
N LYS A 65 -10.34 -4.98 -25.11
CA LYS A 65 -10.80 -5.21 -26.49
C LYS A 65 -11.77 -6.38 -26.57
N LYS A 66 -11.48 -7.49 -25.92
CA LYS A 66 -12.39 -8.65 -25.87
C LYS A 66 -13.73 -8.28 -25.23
N TYR A 67 -13.70 -7.47 -24.17
CA TYR A 67 -14.91 -6.98 -23.51
C TYR A 67 -15.73 -6.08 -24.44
N LEU A 68 -15.10 -5.17 -25.19
CA LEU A 68 -15.79 -4.31 -26.16
C LEU A 68 -16.41 -5.11 -27.31
N ASP A 69 -15.71 -6.12 -27.82
CA ASP A 69 -16.24 -7.02 -28.85
C ASP A 69 -17.46 -7.79 -28.31
N TYR A 70 -17.38 -8.30 -27.08
CA TYR A 70 -18.50 -8.94 -26.39
C TYR A 70 -19.68 -7.98 -26.17
N GLU A 71 -19.41 -6.75 -25.75
CA GLU A 71 -20.43 -5.72 -25.56
C GLU A 71 -21.15 -5.42 -26.89
N ALA A 72 -20.41 -5.30 -27.99
CA ALA A 72 -20.97 -5.07 -29.31
C ALA A 72 -21.89 -6.23 -29.76
N ASP A 73 -21.47 -7.46 -29.54
CA ASP A 73 -22.24 -8.65 -29.90
C ASP A 73 -23.54 -8.77 -29.10
N VAL A 74 -23.50 -8.47 -27.80
CA VAL A 74 -24.65 -8.56 -26.90
C VAL A 74 -25.62 -7.39 -27.11
N MET A 75 -25.10 -6.18 -27.35
CA MET A 75 -25.91 -4.95 -27.42
C MET A 75 -26.37 -4.57 -28.82
N LYS A 76 -26.10 -5.40 -29.85
CA LYS A 76 -26.42 -5.13 -31.26
C LYS A 76 -27.90 -4.76 -31.53
N ASP A 77 -28.82 -5.28 -30.75
CA ASP A 77 -30.27 -5.13 -30.96
C ASP A 77 -30.90 -4.04 -30.06
N VAL A 78 -30.10 -3.34 -29.24
CA VAL A 78 -30.60 -2.34 -28.28
C VAL A 78 -30.53 -0.94 -28.90
N PRO A 79 -31.68 -0.25 -29.12
CA PRO A 79 -31.69 1.07 -29.73
C PRO A 79 -31.09 2.12 -28.79
N GLY A 80 -30.17 2.92 -29.31
CA GLY A 80 -29.53 4.01 -28.58
C GLY A 80 -28.30 3.61 -27.74
N TRP A 81 -27.94 2.32 -27.70
CA TRP A 81 -26.71 1.88 -27.06
C TRP A 81 -25.49 2.20 -27.94
N LYS A 82 -24.43 2.74 -27.34
CA LYS A 82 -23.14 2.97 -28.00
C LYS A 82 -22.07 2.16 -27.30
N VAL A 83 -21.44 1.25 -28.04
CA VAL A 83 -20.36 0.39 -27.52
C VAL A 83 -19.18 1.25 -27.06
N GLY A 84 -18.68 0.99 -25.86
CA GLY A 84 -17.53 1.68 -25.29
C GLY A 84 -17.80 3.14 -24.91
N GLU A 85 -19.07 3.54 -24.77
CA GLU A 85 -19.40 4.86 -24.23
C GLU A 85 -18.93 5.00 -22.78
N ASN A 86 -18.17 6.06 -22.49
CA ASN A 86 -17.65 6.28 -21.15
C ASN A 86 -18.81 6.63 -20.19
N VAL A 87 -18.96 5.85 -19.13
CA VAL A 87 -19.98 6.08 -18.09
C VAL A 87 -19.72 7.38 -17.34
N TYR A 88 -18.48 7.85 -17.29
CA TYR A 88 -18.09 9.07 -16.58
C TYR A 88 -18.07 10.30 -17.49
N ASN A 89 -18.74 11.37 -17.07
CA ASN A 89 -18.85 12.62 -17.82
C ASN A 89 -17.63 13.55 -17.69
N SER A 90 -16.58 13.13 -17.00
CA SER A 90 -15.43 13.98 -16.67
C SER A 90 -14.39 14.08 -17.81
N GLY A 91 -14.53 13.26 -18.86
CA GLY A 91 -13.54 13.13 -19.94
C GLY A 91 -12.22 12.48 -19.51
N ARG A 92 -12.08 12.11 -18.23
CA ARG A 92 -10.93 11.38 -17.70
C ARG A 92 -11.19 9.89 -17.78
N TRP A 93 -10.15 9.13 -18.08
CA TRP A 93 -10.19 7.68 -17.94
C TRP A 93 -10.21 7.30 -16.47
N MET A 94 -11.05 6.33 -16.13
CA MET A 94 -11.14 5.72 -14.81
C MET A 94 -11.06 4.20 -15.00
N PRO A 95 -10.38 3.48 -14.10
CA PRO A 95 -10.35 2.02 -14.17
C PRO A 95 -11.78 1.47 -14.00
N PRO A 96 -12.09 0.34 -14.65
CA PRO A 96 -13.41 -0.29 -14.52
C PRO A 96 -13.65 -0.72 -13.07
N ALA A 97 -14.87 -0.51 -12.59
CA ALA A 97 -15.22 -0.84 -11.21
C ALA A 97 -15.48 -2.34 -11.06
N THR A 98 -14.79 -2.97 -10.11
CA THR A 98 -15.03 -4.39 -9.74
C THR A 98 -16.30 -4.57 -8.90
N GLY A 99 -16.79 -3.49 -8.26
CA GLY A 99 -17.96 -3.53 -7.38
C GLY A 99 -17.68 -3.99 -5.94
N GLU A 100 -16.52 -4.61 -5.70
CA GLU A 100 -16.06 -5.04 -4.38
C GLU A 100 -15.07 -4.04 -3.76
N LEU A 101 -15.12 -3.88 -2.44
CA LEU A 101 -14.14 -3.09 -1.71
C LEU A 101 -12.91 -3.96 -1.44
N ARG A 102 -11.74 -3.56 -1.98
CA ARG A 102 -10.45 -4.25 -1.80
C ARG A 102 -10.45 -5.71 -2.29
N PRO A 103 -10.76 -5.97 -3.59
CA PRO A 103 -10.72 -7.32 -4.15
C PRO A 103 -9.30 -7.93 -4.17
N ASP A 104 -8.27 -7.11 -3.94
CA ASP A 104 -6.88 -7.49 -3.81
C ASP A 104 -6.53 -8.13 -2.44
N VAL A 105 -7.40 -7.98 -1.43
CA VAL A 105 -7.16 -8.44 -0.06
C VAL A 105 -8.21 -9.47 0.32
N TRP A 106 -7.78 -10.73 0.38
CA TRP A 106 -8.58 -11.86 0.86
C TRP A 106 -8.32 -12.14 2.34
#